data_AF-A0AAP1ABL1-F1
#
_entry.id   AF-A0AAP1ABL1-F1
#
_cell.length_a   1.000
_cell.length_b   1.000
_cell.length_c   1.000
_cell.angle_alpha   90.00
_cell.angle_beta   90.00
_cell.angle_gamma   90.00
#
_symmetry.space_group_name_H-M   'P 1'
#
loop_
_entity.id
_entity.type
_entity.pdbx_description
1 polymer ?
#
loop_
_entity_poly.entity_id
_entity_poly.type
_entity_poly.pdbx_seq_one_letter_code
_entity_poly.pdbx_strand_id
1 'polypeptide(L)'
;MNREAIKQKVFDALGIILVDKSVIDEGATFSELFLEDDDVENLFISLEEAFDLTFPRPIKQQAIDNASEFSLHMIVELVVMMGKETQSREEKDEKRKRKPGLQH
;
A
#
# COMPACT_ATOMS: atom_id res chain seq x y z
N MET A 1 3.14 -10.85 -4.50
CA MET A 1 3.82 -9.77 -3.73
C MET A 1 4.32 -10.30 -2.38
N ASN A 2 5.49 -9.86 -1.90
CA ASN A 2 6.04 -10.29 -0.59
C ASN A 2 5.63 -9.33 0.53
N ARG A 3 5.07 -9.86 1.62
CA ARG A 3 4.71 -9.09 2.82
C ARG A 3 5.88 -8.30 3.39
N GLU A 4 7.09 -8.86 3.33
CA GLU A 4 8.30 -8.19 3.79
C GLU A 4 8.64 -6.94 2.96
N ALA A 5 8.46 -6.97 1.64
CA ALA A 5 8.72 -5.81 0.78
C ALA A 5 7.72 -4.68 1.05
N ILE A 6 6.45 -5.04 1.26
CA ILE A 6 5.37 -4.12 1.69
C ILE A 6 5.72 -3.49 3.03
N LYS A 7 6.05 -4.33 4.03
CA LYS A 7 6.47 -3.86 5.35
C LYS A 7 7.66 -2.90 5.23
N GLN A 8 8.71 -3.28 4.51
CA GLN A 8 9.88 -2.39 4.35
C GLN A 8 9.52 -1.05 3.71
N LYS A 9 8.62 -1.01 2.72
CA LYS A 9 8.22 0.25 2.07
C LYS A 9 7.40 1.14 3.00
N VAL A 10 6.49 0.56 3.78
CA VAL A 10 5.74 1.27 4.83
C VAL A 10 6.71 1.88 5.85
N PHE A 11 7.66 1.08 6.33
CA PHE A 11 8.67 1.53 7.30
C PHE A 11 9.61 2.61 6.75
N ASP A 12 10.00 2.51 5.47
CA ASP A 12 10.84 3.50 4.79
C ASP A 12 10.13 4.85 4.67
N ALA A 13 8.87 4.85 4.21
CA ALA A 13 8.04 6.05 4.14
C ALA A 13 7.81 6.67 5.52
N LEU A 14 7.53 5.84 6.53
CA LEU A 14 7.39 6.31 7.91
C LEU A 14 8.68 6.83 8.50
N GLY A 15 9.83 6.26 8.15
CA GLY A 15 11.13 6.78 8.61
C GLY A 15 11.48 8.13 7.97
N ILE A 16 10.88 8.46 6.82
CA ILE A 16 10.99 9.78 6.19
C ILE A 16 10.05 10.78 6.89
N ILE A 17 8.85 10.35 7.25
CA ILE A 17 7.82 11.16 7.91
C ILE A 17 8.15 11.39 9.40
N LEU A 18 8.31 10.31 10.17
CA LEU A 18 8.86 10.34 11.53
C LEU A 18 10.38 10.46 11.43
N VAL A 19 10.83 11.69 11.20
CA VAL A 19 12.26 12.06 11.17
C VAL A 19 12.99 11.78 12.49
N ASP A 20 12.24 11.61 13.59
CA ASP A 20 12.75 11.27 14.91
C ASP A 20 12.83 9.75 15.11
N LYS A 21 13.90 9.28 15.76
CA LYS A 21 14.23 7.87 16.01
C LYS A 21 13.26 7.19 17.00
N SER A 22 11.97 7.40 16.86
CA SER A 22 10.98 6.60 17.55
C SER A 22 11.04 5.18 16.98
N VAL A 23 11.08 4.20 17.88
CA VAL A 23 11.01 2.79 17.50
C VAL A 23 9.66 2.59 16.83
N ILE A 24 9.64 2.57 15.50
CA ILE A 24 8.43 2.30 14.73
C ILE A 24 8.01 0.87 15.06
N ASP A 25 7.01 0.74 15.93
CA ASP A 25 6.42 -0.55 16.25
C ASP A 25 5.38 -0.91 15.20
N GLU A 26 5.37 -2.15 14.73
CA GLU A 26 4.40 -2.59 13.72
C GLU A 26 2.94 -2.58 14.24
N GLY A 27 2.76 -2.61 15.55
CA GLY A 27 1.48 -2.44 16.22
C GLY A 27 1.10 -0.99 16.52
N ALA A 28 1.98 -0.02 16.28
CA ALA A 28 1.69 1.38 16.55
C ALA A 28 0.57 1.89 15.64
N THR A 29 -0.34 2.65 16.25
CA THR A 29 -1.44 3.34 15.57
C THR A 29 -0.95 4.63 14.93
N PHE A 30 -1.65 5.13 13.90
CA PHE A 30 -1.29 6.43 13.32
C PHE A 30 -1.31 7.56 14.37
N SER A 31 -2.25 7.48 15.33
CA SER A 31 -2.29 8.42 16.45
C SER A 31 -1.08 8.32 17.39
N GLU A 32 -0.53 7.14 17.64
CA GLU A 32 0.71 6.99 18.43
C GLU A 32 1.95 7.49 17.69
N LEU A 33 1.92 7.39 16.36
CA LEU A 33 2.99 7.87 15.49
C LEU A 33 2.87 9.35 15.16
N PHE A 34 1.86 10.05 15.71
CA PHE A 34 1.58 11.47 15.41
C PHE A 34 1.46 11.75 13.91
N LEU A 35 0.92 10.81 13.15
CA LEU A 35 0.72 10.95 11.70
C LEU A 35 -0.50 11.84 11.46
N GLU A 36 -0.29 12.99 10.81
CA GLU A 36 -1.35 13.90 10.41
C GLU A 36 -2.06 13.40 9.14
N ASP A 37 -3.20 14.01 8.78
CA ASP A 37 -3.95 13.65 7.57
C ASP A 37 -3.05 13.63 6.31
N ASP A 38 -2.14 14.61 6.19
CA ASP A 38 -1.19 14.74 5.09
C ASP A 38 -0.16 13.60 5.08
N ASP A 39 0.36 13.23 6.25
CA ASP A 39 1.33 12.14 6.41
C ASP A 39 0.73 10.79 6.01
N VAL A 40 -0.50 10.53 6.45
CA VAL A 40 -1.25 9.34 6.09
C VAL A 40 -1.46 9.30 4.56
N GLU A 41 -1.87 10.41 3.97
CA GLU A 41 -2.08 10.50 2.52
C GLU A 41 -0.77 10.26 1.74
N ASN A 42 0.34 10.83 2.20
CA ASN A 42 1.68 10.68 1.61
C ASN A 42 2.19 9.23 1.71
N LEU A 43 1.92 8.56 2.83
CA LEU A 43 2.21 7.13 3.00
C LEU A 43 1.44 6.29 1.98
N PHE A 44 0.14 6.54 1.81
CA PHE A 44 -0.66 5.82 0.81
C PHE A 44 -0.15 6.06 -0.61
N ILE A 45 0.18 7.30 -0.98
CA ILE A 45 0.72 7.63 -2.31
C ILE A 45 2.03 6.87 -2.56
N SER A 46 2.94 6.87 -1.58
CA SER A 46 4.22 6.15 -1.67
C SER A 46 4.02 4.64 -1.87
N LEU A 47 2.99 4.05 -1.24
CA LEU A 47 2.64 2.65 -1.41
C LEU A 47 1.96 2.37 -2.76
N GLU A 48 1.09 3.26 -3.24
CA GLU A 48 0.49 3.18 -4.58
C GLU A 48 1.57 3.13 -5.66
N GLU A 49 2.49 4.10 -5.62
CA GLU A 49 3.58 4.18 -6.59
C GLU A 49 4.56 3.00 -6.47
N ALA A 50 4.87 2.55 -5.24
CA ALA A 50 5.81 1.46 -5.04
C ALA A 50 5.25 0.08 -5.45
N PHE A 51 3.94 -0.12 -5.33
CA PHE A 51 3.28 -1.40 -5.62
C PHE A 51 2.49 -1.41 -6.94
N ASP A 52 2.47 -0.28 -7.66
CA ASP A 52 1.61 -0.05 -8.83
C ASP A 52 0.14 -0.38 -8.52
N LEU A 53 -0.30 0.07 -7.34
CA LEU A 53 -1.65 -0.13 -6.81
C LEU A 53 -2.39 1.20 -6.76
N THR A 54 -3.73 1.14 -6.70
CA THR A 54 -4.56 2.33 -6.46
C THR A 54 -5.46 2.05 -5.27
N PHE A 55 -5.23 2.76 -4.16
CA PHE A 55 -6.10 2.67 -3.00
C PHE A 55 -7.35 3.51 -3.24
N PRO A 56 -8.55 2.96 -3.00
CA PRO A 56 -9.77 3.74 -3.06
C PRO A 56 -9.69 4.91 -2.09
N ARG A 57 -10.10 6.10 -2.53
CA ARG A 57 -10.30 7.27 -1.65
C ARG A 57 -11.04 6.96 -0.33
N PRO A 58 -12.13 6.16 -0.31
CA PRO A 58 -12.79 5.84 0.96
C PRO A 58 -11.91 5.04 1.94
N ILE A 59 -10.92 4.28 1.46
CA ILE A 59 -9.97 3.57 2.35
C ILE A 59 -8.98 4.56 2.95
N LYS A 60 -8.46 5.49 2.15
CA LYS A 60 -7.60 6.58 2.66
C LYS A 60 -8.34 7.41 3.71
N GLN A 61 -9.58 7.80 3.40
CA GLN A 61 -10.41 8.57 4.32
C GLN A 61 -10.71 7.80 5.61
N GLN A 62 -10.95 6.48 5.53
CA GLN A 62 -11.13 5.66 6.74
C GLN A 62 -9.86 5.57 7.58
N ALA A 63 -8.69 5.46 6.96
CA ALA A 63 -7.41 5.44 7.67
C ALA A 63 -7.12 6.76 8.39
N ILE A 64 -7.53 7.87 7.80
CA ILE A 64 -7.46 9.21 8.39
C ILE A 64 -8.47 9.36 9.54
N ASP A 65 -9.75 9.07 9.27
CA ASP A 65 -10.85 9.23 10.24
C ASP A 65 -10.72 8.28 11.44
N ASN A 66 -10.13 7.10 11.20
CA ASN A 66 -9.89 6.08 12.23
C ASN A 66 -8.40 5.96 12.56
N ALA A 67 -7.60 7.03 12.44
CA ALA A 67 -6.16 7.03 12.72
C ALA A 67 -5.78 6.43 14.10
N SER A 68 -6.69 6.48 15.08
CA SER A 68 -6.52 5.90 16.41
C SER A 68 -6.75 4.39 16.48
N GLU A 69 -7.52 3.82 15.55
CA GLU A 69 -7.79 2.37 15.46
C GLU A 69 -7.01 1.71 14.32
N PHE A 70 -6.47 2.52 13.40
CA PHE A 70 -5.79 2.06 12.21
C PHE A 70 -4.29 2.01 12.48
N SER A 71 -3.74 0.79 12.48
CA SER A 71 -2.32 0.54 12.72
C SER A 71 -1.56 0.32 11.42
N LEU A 72 -0.23 0.49 11.47
CA LEU A 72 0.66 0.17 10.35
C LEU A 72 0.47 -1.26 9.84
N HIS A 73 0.26 -2.20 10.75
CA HIS A 73 -0.07 -3.58 10.40
C HIS A 73 -1.28 -3.69 9.48
N MET A 74 -2.34 -2.89 9.69
CA MET A 74 -3.55 -2.93 8.86
C MET A 74 -3.28 -2.46 7.43
N ILE A 75 -2.42 -1.45 7.25
CA ILE A 75 -1.99 -1.01 5.91
C ILE A 75 -1.25 -2.14 5.20
N VAL A 76 -0.30 -2.77 5.90
CA VAL A 76 0.46 -3.91 5.35
C VAL A 76 -0.49 -5.04 4.96
N GLU A 77 -1.49 -5.35 5.79
CA GLU A 77 -2.51 -6.35 5.46
C GLU A 77 -3.38 -5.94 4.29
N LEU A 78 -3.81 -4.69 4.20
CA LEU A 78 -4.57 -4.14 3.06
C LEU A 78 -3.78 -4.28 1.75
N VAL A 79 -2.51 -3.89 1.73
CA VAL A 79 -1.65 -4.00 0.54
C VAL A 79 -1.43 -5.48 0.18
N VAL A 80 -1.22 -6.35 1.18
CA VAL A 80 -1.07 -7.80 0.95
C VAL A 80 -2.36 -8.40 0.40
N MET A 81 -3.53 -7.98 0.89
CA MET A 81 -4.83 -8.44 0.39
C MET A 81 -5.05 -7.98 -1.05
N MET A 82 -4.92 -6.69 -1.33
CA MET A 82 -5.11 -6.15 -2.70
C MET A 82 -4.06 -6.68 -3.69
N GLY A 83 -2.81 -6.79 -3.25
CA GLY A 83 -1.71 -7.34 -4.04
C GLY A 83 -1.86 -8.82 -4.42
N LYS A 84 -2.67 -9.58 -3.68
CA LYS A 84 -3.06 -10.96 -4.05
C LYS A 84 -4.16 -10.97 -5.12
N GLU A 85 -5.05 -9.98 -5.10
CA GLU A 85 -6.15 -9.88 -6.07
C GLU A 85 -5.68 -9.39 -7.44
N THR A 86 -4.69 -8.49 -7.51
CA THR A 86 -4.11 -8.01 -8.77
C THR A 86 -3.33 -9.12 -9.49
N GLN A 87 -2.57 -9.93 -8.74
CA GLN A 87 -1.78 -11.03 -9.29
C GLN A 87 -2.64 -12.14 -9.94
N SER A 88 -3.89 -12.34 -9.49
CA SER A 88 -4.82 -13.30 -10.11
C SER A 88 -5.50 -12.78 -11.39
N ARG A 89 -5.43 -11.47 -11.67
CA ARG A 89 -6.14 -10.86 -12.81
C ARG A 89 -5.24 -10.65 -14.03
N GLU A 90 -3.94 -10.45 -13.83
CA GLU A 90 -2.98 -10.23 -14.93
C GLU A 90 -2.66 -11.49 -15.75
N GLU A 91 -2.83 -12.71 -15.22
CA GLU A 91 -2.62 -13.94 -16.02
C GLU A 91 -3.69 -14.17 -17.12
N LYS A 92 -4.75 -13.36 -17.20
CA LYS A 92 -5.78 -13.52 -18.24
C LYS A 92 -5.71 -12.52 -19.40
N ASP A 93 -4.96 -11.43 -19.30
CA ASP A 93 -4.93 -10.41 -20.37
C ASP A 93 -3.79 -10.61 -21.39
N GLU A 94 -2.71 -11.32 -21.03
CA GLU A 94 -1.59 -11.61 -21.96
C GLU A 94 -1.85 -12.82 -22.90
N LYS A 95 -3.10 -13.27 -23.07
CA LYS A 95 -3.46 -14.27 -24.11
C LYS A 95 -4.34 -13.74 -25.24
N ARG A 96 -4.60 -12.43 -25.32
CA ARG A 96 -5.40 -11.83 -26.41
C ARG A 96 -4.63 -10.98 -27.43
N LYS A 97 -3.31 -10.85 -27.31
CA LYS A 97 -2.48 -10.09 -28.29
C LYS A 97 -1.63 -10.94 -29.25
N ARG A 98 -1.95 -12.22 -29.47
CA ARG A 98 -1.45 -12.97 -30.63
C ARG A 98 -2.55 -13.12 -31.67
N LYS A 99 -2.78 -12.06 -32.47
CA LYS A 99 -3.43 -12.23 -33.77
C LYS A 99 -2.40 -12.82 -34.72
N PRO A 100 -2.59 -14.03 -35.28
CA PRO A 100 -1.75 -14.52 -36.35
C PRO A 100 -2.17 -13.79 -37.64
N GLY A 101 -1.39 -12.80 -38.04
CA GLY A 101 -1.46 -12.23 -39.38
C GLY A 101 -0.73 -13.14 -40.36
N LEU A 102 -1.33 -14.27 -40.71
CA LEU A 102 -0.88 -15.11 -41.81
C LEU A 102 -2.09 -15.39 -42.71
N GLN A 103 -2.21 -14.66 -43.82
CA GLN A 103 -2.87 -15.16 -45.02
C GLN A 103 -2.09 -14.66 -46.25
N HIS A 104 -1.73 -15.65 -47.07
CA HIS A 104 -1.11 -15.58 -48.39
C HIS A 104 -2.05 -14.95 -49.43
#